data_AF-A0A7S1W6W5-F1
#
_entry.id   AF-A0A7S1W6W5-F1
#
_cell.length_a   1.000
_cell.length_b   1.000
_cell.length_c   1.000
_cell.angle_alpha   90.00
_cell.angle_beta   90.00
_cell.angle_gamma   90.00
#
_symmetry.space_group_name_H-M   'P 1'
#
loop_
_entity.id
_entity.type
_entity.pdbx_description
1 polymer ?
#
loop_
_entity_poly.entity_id
_entity_poly.type
_entity_poly.pdbx_seq_one_letter_code
_entity_poly.pdbx_strand_id
1 'polypeptide(L)'
;RRRFPEALPPNLSVVTVGDRADSLTYVRLKRAAAAEVGIQSVSVSLPESVSQQKLERTIQMLDGDDHVHGILVQLPLPAHVDRAAALDAVSADKDVDGIHPVNFGHLTAHARSPQFAPCTPLG
;
A
#
# COMPACT_ATOMS: atom_id res chain seq x y z
N ARG A 1 5.86 -36.73 3.56
CA ARG A 1 6.22 -35.29 3.54
C ARG A 1 5.36 -34.63 2.47
N ARG A 2 4.25 -33.97 2.83
CA ARG A 2 3.39 -33.28 1.85
C ARG A 2 4.11 -32.00 1.42
N ARG A 3 4.54 -31.90 0.17
CA ARG A 3 4.91 -30.62 -0.45
C ARG A 3 3.60 -29.85 -0.65
N PHE A 4 3.44 -28.74 0.07
CA PHE A 4 2.48 -27.72 -0.34
C PHE A 4 2.97 -27.16 -1.69
N PRO A 5 2.07 -26.82 -2.64
CA PRO A 5 2.48 -26.09 -3.83
C PRO A 5 3.21 -24.82 -3.37
N GLU A 6 4.32 -24.46 -4.04
CA GLU A 6 4.98 -23.18 -3.79
C GLU A 6 3.93 -22.08 -4.00
N ALA A 7 3.42 -21.52 -2.91
CA ALA A 7 2.55 -20.35 -2.99
C ALA A 7 3.37 -19.25 -3.65
N LEU A 8 2.76 -18.57 -4.63
CA LEU A 8 3.37 -17.40 -5.23
C LEU A 8 3.77 -16.42 -4.10
N PRO A 9 4.95 -15.79 -4.19
CA PRO A 9 5.38 -14.85 -3.17
C PRO A 9 4.33 -13.74 -3.01
N PRO A 10 4.01 -13.30 -1.78
CA PRO A 10 3.12 -12.17 -1.56
C PRO A 10 3.63 -10.94 -2.33
N ASN A 11 2.71 -10.12 -2.82
CA ASN A 11 3.02 -8.99 -3.67
C ASN A 11 2.46 -7.69 -3.10
N LEU A 12 3.36 -6.75 -2.84
CA LEU A 12 3.06 -5.40 -2.38
C LEU A 12 3.23 -4.39 -3.53
N SER A 13 2.14 -3.73 -3.90
CA SER A 13 2.16 -2.64 -4.88
C SER A 13 2.29 -1.28 -4.19
N VAL A 14 3.30 -0.51 -4.57
CA VAL A 14 3.56 0.83 -4.02
C VAL A 14 3.26 1.89 -5.07
N VAL A 15 2.27 2.74 -4.81
CA VAL A 15 1.89 3.86 -5.68
C VAL A 15 2.59 5.12 -5.21
N THR A 16 3.32 5.79 -6.08
CA THR A 16 3.99 7.08 -5.82
C THR A 16 3.52 8.13 -6.80
N VAL A 17 3.33 9.36 -6.33
CA VAL A 17 2.97 10.50 -7.20
C VAL A 17 4.05 11.58 -7.09
N GLY A 18 4.65 11.93 -8.23
CA GLY A 18 5.77 12.87 -8.32
C GLY A 18 7.11 12.29 -7.86
N ASP A 19 8.13 13.14 -7.89
CA ASP A 19 9.54 12.70 -7.89
C ASP A 19 10.30 13.17 -6.64
N ARG A 20 9.62 13.28 -5.50
CA ARG A 20 10.26 13.77 -4.29
C ARG A 20 11.38 12.82 -3.85
N ALA A 21 12.60 13.36 -3.73
CA ALA A 21 13.80 12.58 -3.43
C ALA A 21 13.74 11.84 -2.07
N ASP A 22 13.03 12.40 -1.09
CA ASP A 22 12.76 11.76 0.20
C ASP A 22 11.92 10.49 0.04
N SER A 23 10.86 10.57 -0.77
CA SER A 23 9.90 9.50 -1.04
C SER A 23 10.57 8.33 -1.78
N LEU A 24 11.46 8.62 -2.73
CA LEU A 24 12.21 7.59 -3.46
C LEU A 24 13.14 6.77 -2.56
N THR A 25 13.74 7.41 -1.54
CA THR A 25 14.60 6.72 -0.58
C THR A 25 13.79 5.76 0.30
N TYR A 26 12.65 6.21 0.82
CA TYR A 26 11.75 5.37 1.60
C TYR A 26 11.19 4.19 0.81
N VAL A 27 10.80 4.41 -0.44
CA VAL A 27 10.31 3.33 -1.33
C VAL A 27 11.40 2.29 -1.58
N ARG A 28 12.65 2.72 -1.78
CA ARG A 28 13.79 1.79 -1.92
C ARG A 28 14.03 0.97 -0.65
N LEU A 29 13.96 1.58 0.53
CA LEU A 29 14.10 0.87 1.80
C LEU A 29 12.97 -0.14 2.02
N LYS A 30 11.72 0.25 1.76
CA LYS A 30 10.56 -0.65 1.86
C LYS A 30 10.69 -1.84 0.91
N ARG A 31 11.16 -1.61 -0.32
CA ARG A 31 11.44 -2.67 -1.29
C ARG A 31 12.54 -3.63 -0.84
N ALA A 32 13.64 -3.10 -0.29
CA ALA A 32 14.72 -3.92 0.23
C ALA A 32 14.23 -4.82 1.37
N ALA A 33 13.50 -4.25 2.33
CA ALA A 33 12.92 -5.00 3.44
C ALA A 33 11.90 -6.07 2.97
N ALA A 34 11.03 -5.73 2.00
CA ALA A 34 10.11 -6.68 1.40
C ALA A 34 10.85 -7.86 0.74
N ALA A 35 11.91 -7.57 -0.02
CA ALA A 35 12.71 -8.59 -0.67
C ALA A 35 13.44 -9.51 0.33
N GLU A 36 13.95 -8.96 1.45
CA GLU A 36 14.59 -9.73 2.51
C GLU A 36 13.67 -10.79 3.14
N VAL A 37 12.36 -10.55 3.15
CA VAL A 37 11.35 -11.48 3.68
C VAL A 37 10.60 -12.26 2.59
N GLY A 38 11.05 -12.19 1.34
CA GLY A 38 10.48 -12.94 0.22
C GLY A 38 9.18 -12.36 -0.36
N ILE A 39 8.87 -11.09 -0.06
CA ILE A 39 7.74 -10.36 -0.63
C ILE A 39 8.19 -9.71 -1.93
N GLN A 40 7.45 -9.94 -3.02
CA GLN A 40 7.61 -9.20 -4.26
C GLN A 40 7.05 -7.79 -4.08
N SER A 41 7.76 -6.77 -4.59
CA SER A 41 7.26 -5.41 -4.54
C SER A 41 7.31 -4.72 -5.90
N VAL A 42 6.13 -4.35 -6.38
CA VAL A 42 5.94 -3.58 -7.61
C VAL A 42 5.77 -2.11 -7.23
N SER A 43 6.34 -1.19 -8.02
CA SER A 43 6.09 0.24 -7.84
C SER A 43 5.48 0.82 -9.08
N VAL A 44 4.44 1.61 -8.88
CA VAL A 44 3.73 2.35 -9.91
C VAL A 44 3.95 3.83 -9.64
N SER A 45 4.71 4.48 -10.51
CA SER A 45 5.01 5.91 -10.40
C SER A 45 4.16 6.71 -11.37
N LEU A 46 3.44 7.68 -10.84
CA LEU A 46 2.60 8.62 -11.58
C LEU A 46 3.25 10.01 -11.51
N PRO A 47 3.14 10.82 -12.58
CA PRO A 47 3.71 12.17 -12.58
C PRO A 47 3.00 13.06 -11.55
N GLU A 48 3.68 14.11 -11.07
CA GLU A 48 3.08 15.08 -10.15
C GLU A 48 1.80 15.69 -10.72
N SER A 49 1.72 15.90 -12.04
CA SER A 49 0.54 16.43 -12.75
C SER A 49 -0.63 15.45 -12.91
N VAL A 50 -0.57 14.26 -12.30
CA VAL A 50 -1.64 13.27 -12.40
C VAL A 50 -2.97 13.83 -11.89
N SER A 51 -4.07 13.49 -12.55
CA SER A 51 -5.42 13.83 -12.09
C SER A 51 -5.89 12.87 -11.00
N GLN A 52 -6.81 13.33 -10.15
CA GLN A 52 -7.50 12.50 -9.14
C GLN A 52 -8.02 11.19 -9.75
N GLN A 53 -8.81 11.31 -10.82
CA GLN A 53 -9.42 10.17 -11.50
C GLN A 53 -8.38 9.16 -12.01
N LYS A 54 -7.21 9.63 -12.49
CA LYS A 54 -6.17 8.75 -12.99
C LYS A 54 -5.46 8.02 -11.84
N LEU A 55 -5.25 8.68 -10.71
CA LEU A 55 -4.73 8.04 -9.50
C LEU A 55 -5.70 6.96 -9.00
N GLU A 56 -6.98 7.30 -8.80
CA GLU A 56 -8.01 6.36 -8.33
C GLU A 56 -8.16 5.15 -9.26
N ARG A 57 -8.20 5.36 -10.57
CA ARG A 57 -8.23 4.25 -11.54
C ARG A 57 -7.01 3.35 -11.43
N THR A 58 -5.83 3.93 -11.19
CA THR A 58 -4.61 3.15 -11.03
C THR A 58 -4.69 2.28 -9.77
N ILE A 59 -5.20 2.85 -8.67
CA ILE A 59 -5.43 2.12 -7.42
C ILE A 59 -6.45 1.00 -7.63
N GLN A 60 -7.60 1.30 -8.24
CA GLN A 60 -8.65 0.30 -8.53
C GLN A 60 -8.16 -0.85 -9.43
N MET A 61 -7.28 -0.56 -10.40
CA MET A 61 -6.66 -1.60 -11.23
C MET A 61 -5.77 -2.53 -10.40
N LEU A 62 -4.99 -1.99 -9.46
CA LEU A 62 -4.16 -2.80 -8.55
C LEU A 62 -5.03 -3.56 -7.55
N ASP A 63 -6.10 -2.94 -7.08
CA ASP A 63 -7.02 -3.51 -6.10
C ASP A 63 -7.78 -4.71 -6.68
N GLY A 64 -8.15 -4.65 -7.96
CA GLY A 64 -8.78 -5.76 -8.68
C GLY A 64 -7.83 -6.86 -9.17
N ASP A 65 -6.52 -6.74 -8.97
CA ASP A 65 -5.55 -7.75 -9.39
C ASP A 65 -5.34 -8.80 -8.29
N ASP A 66 -5.71 -10.05 -8.58
CA ASP A 66 -5.54 -11.21 -7.67
C ASP A 66 -4.07 -11.51 -7.36
N HIS A 67 -3.12 -10.99 -8.16
CA HIS A 67 -1.70 -11.09 -7.89
C HIS A 67 -1.20 -10.01 -6.93
N VAL A 68 -2.00 -8.99 -6.60
CA VAL A 68 -1.66 -7.92 -5.65
C VAL A 68 -2.33 -8.21 -4.31
N HIS A 69 -1.51 -8.36 -3.27
CA HIS A 69 -1.95 -8.73 -1.93
C HIS A 69 -1.98 -7.54 -0.96
N GLY A 70 -1.36 -6.43 -1.34
CA GLY A 70 -1.34 -5.21 -0.55
C GLY A 70 -1.01 -4.00 -1.41
N ILE A 71 -1.59 -2.85 -1.08
CA ILE A 71 -1.41 -1.58 -1.77
C ILE A 71 -0.99 -0.52 -0.76
N LEU A 72 0.08 0.19 -1.08
CA LEU A 72 0.62 1.30 -0.31
C LEU A 72 0.61 2.56 -1.18
N VAL A 73 -0.13 3.59 -0.75
CA VAL A 73 -0.12 4.91 -1.42
C VAL A 73 0.87 5.81 -0.70
N GLN A 74 2.03 6.03 -1.31
CA GLN A 74 3.11 6.79 -0.68
C GLN A 74 2.75 8.28 -0.59
N LEU A 75 2.85 8.81 0.63
CA LEU A 75 2.59 10.20 0.96
C LEU A 75 3.90 11.02 1.02
N PRO A 76 3.82 12.37 0.88
CA PRO A 76 2.62 13.16 0.62
C PRO A 76 2.19 13.14 -0.85
N LEU A 77 0.89 13.28 -1.09
CA LEU A 77 0.32 13.49 -2.43
C LEU A 77 0.35 14.99 -2.80
N PRO A 78 0.34 15.34 -4.10
CA PRO A 78 0.23 16.72 -4.55
C PRO A 78 -1.04 17.41 -4.03
N ALA A 79 -0.99 18.73 -3.85
CA ALA A 79 -2.07 19.49 -3.23
C ALA A 79 -3.39 19.51 -4.03
N HIS A 80 -3.36 19.24 -5.34
CA HIS A 80 -4.56 19.16 -6.18
C HIS A 80 -5.23 17.78 -6.16
N VAL A 81 -4.66 16.81 -5.44
CA VAL A 81 -5.20 15.46 -5.27
C VAL A 81 -5.87 15.37 -3.90
N ASP A 82 -7.09 14.84 -3.87
CA ASP A 82 -7.77 14.52 -2.63
C ASP A 82 -7.17 13.24 -2.04
N ARG A 83 -6.39 13.45 -0.97
CA ARG A 83 -5.74 12.36 -0.23
C ARG A 83 -6.75 11.38 0.34
N ALA A 84 -7.86 11.84 0.94
CA ALA A 84 -8.81 10.94 1.59
C ALA A 84 -9.44 10.03 0.54
N ALA A 85 -9.92 10.61 -0.57
CA ALA A 85 -10.49 9.84 -1.66
C ALA A 85 -9.49 8.84 -2.29
N ALA A 86 -8.22 9.21 -2.42
CA ALA A 86 -7.19 8.29 -2.91
C ALA A 86 -6.93 7.12 -1.96
N LEU A 87 -6.94 7.35 -0.65
CA LEU A 87 -6.72 6.30 0.36
C LEU A 87 -7.95 5.39 0.50
N ASP A 88 -9.15 5.95 0.47
CA ASP A 88 -10.42 5.21 0.51
C ASP A 88 -10.67 4.35 -0.73
N ALA A 89 -9.92 4.59 -1.82
CA ALA A 89 -9.97 3.76 -3.02
C ALA A 89 -9.26 2.40 -2.86
N VAL A 90 -8.51 2.19 -1.77
CA VAL A 90 -7.87 0.91 -1.44
C VAL A 90 -8.84 0.07 -0.62
N SER A 91 -9.09 -1.18 -1.03
CA SER A 91 -9.93 -2.10 -0.27
C SER A 91 -9.33 -2.41 1.11
N ALA A 92 -10.18 -2.63 2.11
CA ALA A 92 -9.74 -2.87 3.49
C ALA A 92 -8.83 -4.11 3.63
N ASP A 93 -9.00 -5.11 2.77
CA ASP A 93 -8.19 -6.34 2.72
C ASP A 93 -6.81 -6.16 2.07
N LYS A 94 -6.63 -5.09 1.28
CA LYS A 94 -5.34 -4.74 0.66
C LYS A 94 -4.70 -3.47 1.25
N ASP A 95 -5.35 -2.80 2.20
CA ASP A 95 -4.81 -1.64 2.91
C ASP A 95 -3.75 -2.04 3.95
N VAL A 96 -2.49 -2.02 3.53
CA VAL A 96 -1.35 -2.36 4.39
C VAL A 96 -0.89 -1.19 5.28
N ASP A 97 -1.34 0.04 5.00
CA ASP A 97 -1.05 1.20 5.84
C ASP A 97 -1.98 1.27 7.07
N GLY A 98 -3.07 0.48 7.09
CA GLY A 98 -4.01 0.39 8.22
C GLY A 98 -4.82 1.68 8.42
N ILE A 99 -4.95 2.46 7.35
CA ILE A 99 -5.53 3.80 7.32
C ILE A 99 -7.01 3.79 6.95
N HIS A 100 -7.52 2.70 6.36
CA HIS A 100 -8.94 2.52 6.11
C HIS A 100 -9.68 2.56 7.47
N PRO A 101 -10.81 3.29 7.60
CA PRO A 101 -11.54 3.44 8.87
C PRO A 101 -11.87 2.13 9.60
N VAL A 102 -12.09 1.04 8.87
CA VAL A 102 -12.30 -0.32 9.41
C VAL A 102 -11.04 -0.82 10.11
N ASN A 103 -9.88 -0.71 9.46
CA ASN A 103 -8.58 -1.11 10.01
C ASN A 103 -8.14 -0.20 11.18
N PHE A 104 -8.35 1.11 11.06
CA PHE A 104 -8.10 2.07 12.15
C PHE A 104 -9.00 1.82 13.38
N GLY A 105 -10.26 1.43 13.16
CA GLY A 105 -11.18 1.03 14.22
C GLY A 105 -10.74 -0.26 14.93
N HIS A 106 -10.24 -1.25 14.20
CA HIS A 106 -9.66 -2.47 14.80
C HIS A 106 -8.42 -2.17 15.65
N LEU A 107 -7.59 -1.21 15.25
CA LEU A 107 -6.38 -0.80 15.98
C LEU A 107 -6.69 -0.05 17.29
N THR A 108 -7.69 0.82 17.27
CA THR A 108 -8.06 1.66 18.44
C THR A 108 -8.91 0.93 19.48
N ALA A 109 -9.65 -0.11 19.09
CA ALA A 109 -10.60 -0.78 19.97
C ALA A 109 -10.02 -1.85 20.92
N HIS A 110 -8.70 -2.13 20.94
CA HIS A 110 -8.15 -3.34 21.60
C HIS A 110 -8.90 -4.62 21.20
N ALA A 111 -9.49 -4.62 20.00
CA ALA A 111 -10.17 -5.78 19.46
C ALA A 111 -9.08 -6.79 19.11
N ARG A 112 -9.03 -7.87 19.89
CA ARG A 112 -8.18 -9.03 19.64
C ARG A 112 -8.28 -9.37 18.15
N SER A 113 -7.14 -9.39 17.46
CA SER A 113 -6.92 -9.62 16.01
C SER A 113 -7.26 -8.48 15.02
N PRO A 114 -6.42 -7.42 14.91
CA PRO A 114 -6.31 -6.65 13.67
C PRO A 114 -5.67 -7.50 12.56
N GLN A 115 -6.13 -7.36 11.31
CA GLN A 115 -5.56 -8.08 10.16
C GLN A 115 -4.23 -7.48 9.69
N PHE A 116 -4.01 -6.18 9.88
CA PHE A 116 -2.74 -5.49 9.57
C PHE A 116 -2.42 -4.44 10.64
N ALA A 117 -1.12 -4.27 10.94
CA ALA A 117 -0.62 -3.26 11.89
C ALA A 117 0.18 -2.19 11.12
N PRO A 118 -0.01 -0.89 11.42
CA PRO A 118 0.67 0.20 10.71
C PRO A 118 2.18 0.22 11.03
N CYS A 119 2.98 0.58 10.03
CA CYS A 119 4.44 0.62 10.09
C CYS A 119 5.04 1.83 10.84
N THR A 120 4.24 2.72 11.41
CA THR A 120 4.70 3.88 12.17
C THR A 120 4.87 3.51 13.65
N PRO A 121 6.03 3.71 14.29
CA PRO A 121 6.20 3.34 15.69
C PRO A 121 5.28 4.19 16.57
N LEU A 122 4.58 3.52 17.47
CA LEU A 122 3.93 4.14 18.63
C LEU A 122 5.02 4.55 19.63
N GLY A 123 5.63 5.72 19.41
CA GLY A 123 6.51 6.39 20.39
C GLY A 123 7.94 5.87 20.43
#